data_AF-A0AAD7T8N7-F1
#
_entry.id   AF-A0AAD7T8N7-F1
#
_cell.length_a   1.000
_cell.length_b   1.000
_cell.length_c   1.000
_cell.angle_alpha   90.00
_cell.angle_beta   90.00
_cell.angle_gamma   90.00
#
_symmetry.space_group_name_H-M   'P 1'
#
loop_
_entity.id
_entity.type
_entity.pdbx_description
1 polymer ?
#
loop_
_entity_poly.entity_id
_entity_poly.type
_entity_poly.pdbx_seq_one_letter_code
_entity_poly.pdbx_strand_id
1 'polypeptide(L)'
;MAAAGLLVAMDYFTKWPEAYTVPDQSASTTARKLVEEMFCLFGAPGELHSDQGRNFESRVFGEVCKRLGVSGPMTPGDRVWIYCSSQMKGVSPKLRSHWRGPGKVLQRLGEVVYRVRMPGRGREVVLHRDRLAPYQPLAQPHFHRTL
;
A
#
# COMPACT_ATOMS: atom_id res chain seq x y z
N MET A 1 -15.06 -30.81 9.42
CA MET A 1 -14.78 -29.94 10.58
C MET A 1 -14.00 -28.75 10.07
N ALA A 2 -14.52 -27.53 10.25
CA ALA A 2 -13.73 -26.31 9.99
C ALA A 2 -12.72 -26.17 11.14
N ALA A 3 -11.45 -25.98 10.81
CA ALA A 3 -10.44 -25.68 11.81
C ALA A 3 -10.55 -24.20 12.19
N ALA A 4 -10.80 -23.93 13.46
CA ALA A 4 -10.70 -22.58 14.00
C ALA A 4 -9.26 -22.07 13.81
N GLY A 5 -9.13 -20.83 13.33
CA GLY A 5 -7.86 -20.22 12.99
C GLY A 5 -7.61 -18.92 13.76
N LEU A 6 -6.35 -18.50 13.77
CA LEU A 6 -5.93 -17.18 14.22
C LEU A 6 -5.55 -16.35 13.01
N LEU A 7 -6.22 -15.23 12.81
CA LEU A 7 -5.85 -14.22 11.82
C LEU A 7 -5.06 -13.13 12.53
N VAL A 8 -3.84 -12.86 12.08
CA VAL A 8 -3.00 -11.78 12.61
C VAL A 8 -2.82 -10.73 11.54
N ALA A 9 -3.02 -9.47 11.90
CA ALA A 9 -2.77 -8.32 11.05
C ALA A 9 -1.95 -7.28 11.80
N MET A 10 -1.11 -6.53 11.09
CA MET A 10 -0.28 -5.50 11.70
C MET A 10 -0.19 -4.30 10.77
N ASP A 11 -0.38 -3.11 11.31
CA ASP A 11 0.02 -1.90 10.60
C ASP A 11 1.54 -1.77 10.60
N TYR A 12 2.15 -1.74 9.42
CA TYR A 12 3.60 -1.72 9.29
C TYR A 12 4.23 -0.39 9.74
N PHE A 13 3.50 0.73 9.66
CA PHE A 13 4.03 2.04 10.04
C PHE A 13 4.09 2.21 11.56
N THR A 14 2.96 2.02 12.24
CA THR A 14 2.87 2.15 13.70
C THR A 14 3.37 0.91 14.44
N LYS A 15 3.53 -0.22 13.75
CA LYS A 15 3.81 -1.55 14.33
C LYS A 15 2.71 -2.04 15.26
N TRP A 16 1.47 -1.58 15.09
CA TRP A 16 0.32 -2.01 15.88
C TRP A 16 -0.17 -3.40 15.45
N PRO A 17 -0.07 -4.44 16.30
CA PRO A 17 -0.53 -5.79 15.98
C PRO A 17 -1.95 -6.06 16.50
N GLU A 18 -2.77 -6.73 15.68
CA GLU A 18 -4.06 -7.26 16.09
C GLU A 18 -4.19 -8.74 15.72
N ALA A 19 -4.83 -9.49 16.60
CA ALA A 19 -5.03 -10.93 16.45
C ALA A 19 -6.50 -11.27 16.68
N TYR A 20 -7.06 -12.01 15.74
CA TYR A 20 -8.49 -12.29 15.67
C TYR A 20 -8.74 -13.78 15.59
N THR A 21 -9.65 -14.27 16.42
CA THR A 21 -10.15 -15.64 16.28
C THR A 21 -11.13 -15.70 15.11
N VAL A 22 -10.93 -16.67 14.22
CA VAL A 22 -11.80 -16.92 13.07
C VAL A 22 -12.32 -18.37 13.09
N PRO A 23 -13.62 -18.59 12.81
CA PRO A 23 -14.20 -19.93 12.81
C PRO A 23 -13.69 -20.82 11.66
N ASP A 24 -13.22 -20.19 10.58
CA ASP A 24 -12.68 -20.83 9.40
C ASP A 24 -11.69 -19.91 8.67
N GLN A 25 -10.94 -20.47 7.73
CA GLN A 25 -9.99 -19.75 6.87
C GLN A 25 -10.61 -19.39 5.50
N SER A 26 -11.93 -19.21 5.41
CA SER A 26 -12.54 -18.76 4.16
C SER A 26 -12.21 -17.29 3.89
N ALA A 27 -12.12 -16.96 2.61
CA ALA A 27 -11.92 -15.59 2.15
C ALA A 27 -12.95 -14.59 2.70
N SER A 28 -14.22 -14.99 2.77
CA SER A 28 -15.31 -14.16 3.29
C SER A 28 -15.13 -13.85 4.77
N THR A 29 -14.74 -14.85 5.57
CA THR A 29 -14.51 -14.68 7.00
C THR A 29 -13.31 -13.76 7.24
N THR A 30 -12.19 -14.00 6.54
CA THR A 30 -10.99 -13.15 6.64
C THR A 30 -11.28 -11.71 6.20
N ALA A 31 -11.89 -11.50 5.03
CA ALA A 31 -12.19 -10.16 4.50
C ALA A 31 -13.09 -9.38 5.46
N ARG A 32 -14.17 -10.01 5.93
CA ARG A 32 -15.10 -9.37 6.86
C ARG A 32 -14.40 -8.94 8.14
N LYS A 33 -13.61 -9.83 8.74
CA LYS A 33 -12.89 -9.56 9.99
C LYS A 33 -11.93 -8.37 9.85
N LEU A 34 -11.13 -8.33 8.78
CA LEU A 34 -10.20 -7.21 8.54
C LEU A 34 -10.93 -5.89 8.29
N VAL A 35 -12.02 -5.91 7.51
CA VAL A 35 -12.77 -4.70 7.19
C VAL A 35 -13.43 -4.14 8.44
N GLU A 36 -14.18 -4.97 9.15
CA GLU A 36 -14.99 -4.55 10.30
C GLU A 36 -14.12 -4.13 11.49
N GLU A 37 -13.02 -4.83 11.75
CA GLU A 37 -12.26 -4.65 12.98
C GLU A 37 -10.96 -3.87 12.81
N MET A 38 -10.36 -3.84 11.61
CA MET A 38 -9.12 -3.08 11.39
C MET A 38 -9.36 -1.87 10.48
N PHE A 39 -9.86 -2.10 9.26
CA PHE A 39 -9.88 -1.04 8.23
C PHE A 39 -10.91 0.05 8.55
N CYS A 40 -12.03 -0.29 9.17
CA CYS A 40 -13.02 0.69 9.63
C CYS A 40 -12.54 1.52 10.83
N LEU A 41 -11.61 1.00 11.64
CA LEU A 41 -11.07 1.71 12.81
C LEU A 41 -9.90 2.62 12.45
N PHE A 42 -8.94 2.11 11.67
CA PHE A 42 -7.68 2.81 11.38
C PHE A 42 -7.63 3.40 9.97
N GLY A 43 -8.60 3.07 9.12
CA GLY A 43 -8.59 3.36 7.69
C GLY A 43 -8.07 2.18 6.86
N ALA A 44 -8.45 2.17 5.58
CA ALA A 44 -7.99 1.15 4.64
C ALA A 44 -6.49 1.34 4.35
N PRO A 45 -5.70 0.25 4.34
CA PRO A 45 -4.27 0.35 4.06
C PRO A 45 -4.03 0.74 2.59
N GLY A 46 -2.98 1.52 2.32
CA GLY A 46 -2.60 1.83 0.94
C GLY A 46 -2.06 0.62 0.17
N GLU A 47 -1.46 -0.33 0.89
CA GLU A 47 -0.93 -1.58 0.37
C GLU A 47 -1.17 -2.69 1.39
N LEU A 48 -1.61 -3.86 0.92
CA LEU A 48 -1.79 -5.02 1.79
C LEU A 48 -0.78 -6.11 1.41
N HIS A 49 -0.03 -6.55 2.42
CA HIS A 49 0.83 -7.71 2.33
C HIS A 49 0.21 -8.85 3.10
N SER A 50 0.03 -9.98 2.42
CA SER A 50 -0.39 -11.24 3.00
C SER A 50 0.59 -12.34 2.62
N ASP A 51 0.46 -13.49 3.25
CA ASP A 51 1.00 -14.71 2.66
C ASP A 51 0.22 -15.08 1.38
N GLN A 52 0.70 -16.09 0.65
CA GLN A 52 0.01 -16.66 -0.51
C GLN A 52 -1.12 -17.62 -0.09
N GLY A 53 -1.80 -17.33 1.02
CA GLY A 53 -2.96 -18.06 1.49
C GLY A 53 -4.13 -17.91 0.52
N ARG A 54 -4.86 -19.00 0.26
CA ARG A 54 -6.00 -19.02 -0.66
C ARG A 54 -7.12 -18.03 -0.29
N ASN A 55 -7.23 -17.69 0.99
CA ASN A 55 -8.16 -16.68 1.48
C ASN A 55 -7.83 -15.28 0.93
N PHE A 56 -6.55 -14.92 0.88
CA PHE A 56 -6.08 -13.63 0.38
C PHE A 56 -6.00 -13.57 -1.16
N GLU A 57 -5.72 -14.70 -1.82
CA GLU A 57 -5.71 -14.79 -3.29
C GLU A 57 -7.11 -14.95 -3.91
N SER A 58 -8.14 -15.03 -3.08
CA SER A 58 -9.50 -15.21 -3.56
C SER A 58 -10.04 -13.99 -4.31
N ARG A 59 -10.95 -14.23 -5.27
CA ARG A 59 -11.67 -13.17 -5.97
C ARG A 59 -12.44 -12.25 -5.02
N VAL A 60 -13.04 -12.81 -3.96
CA VAL A 60 -13.80 -12.04 -2.96
C VAL A 60 -12.90 -11.02 -2.30
N PHE A 61 -11.74 -11.45 -1.83
CA PHE A 61 -10.78 -10.59 -1.14
C PHE A 61 -10.21 -9.52 -2.08
N GLY A 62 -9.87 -9.89 -3.32
CA GLY A 62 -9.42 -8.95 -4.35
C GLY A 62 -10.46 -7.86 -4.67
N GLU A 63 -11.75 -8.21 -4.77
CA GLU A 63 -12.82 -7.23 -4.98
C GLU A 63 -13.01 -6.28 -3.79
N VAL A 64 -12.86 -6.79 -2.56
CA VAL A 64 -12.90 -5.96 -1.34
C VAL A 64 -11.74 -4.94 -1.37
N CYS A 65 -10.51 -5.39 -1.59
CA CYS A 65 -9.35 -4.52 -1.69
C CYS A 65 -9.53 -3.44 -2.77
N LYS A 66 -10.00 -3.84 -3.96
CA LYS A 66 -10.27 -2.91 -5.07
C LYS A 66 -11.28 -1.83 -4.71
N ARG A 67 -12.38 -2.20 -4.02
CA ARG A 67 -13.41 -1.23 -3.59
C ARG A 67 -12.90 -0.27 -2.52
N LEU A 68 -12.01 -0.74 -1.65
CA LEU A 68 -11.40 0.07 -0.60
C LEU A 68 -10.17 0.86 -1.08
N GLY A 69 -9.78 0.74 -2.36
CA GLY A 69 -8.58 1.38 -2.90
C GLY A 69 -7.26 0.79 -2.38
N VAL A 70 -7.31 -0.39 -1.76
CA VAL A 70 -6.15 -1.12 -1.26
C VAL A 70 -5.43 -1.76 -2.45
N SER A 71 -4.17 -1.37 -2.67
CA SER A 71 -3.35 -1.95 -3.73
C SER A 71 -2.60 -3.19 -3.25
N GLY A 72 -2.30 -4.11 -4.17
CA GLY A 72 -1.29 -5.12 -3.93
C GLY A 72 0.13 -4.54 -4.03
N PRO A 73 1.16 -5.34 -3.73
CA PRO A 73 2.54 -4.92 -3.83
C PRO A 73 2.94 -4.52 -5.25
N MET A 74 3.73 -3.45 -5.36
CA MET A 74 4.22 -2.94 -6.65
C MET A 74 5.15 -3.95 -7.33
N THR A 75 5.06 -4.02 -8.66
CA THR A 75 5.86 -4.91 -9.49
C THR A 75 6.83 -4.15 -10.39
N PRO A 76 7.99 -4.74 -10.76
CA PRO A 76 8.89 -4.16 -11.75
C PRO A 76 8.15 -3.85 -13.05
N GLY A 77 8.21 -2.60 -13.50
CA GLY A 77 7.43 -2.12 -14.65
C GLY A 77 6.42 -1.05 -14.30
N ASP A 78 5.90 -1.06 -13.06
CA ASP A 78 4.83 -0.17 -12.64
C ASP A 78 5.24 1.30 -12.67
N ARG A 79 4.30 2.15 -13.08
CA ARG A 79 4.44 3.61 -13.03
C ARG A 79 4.04 4.09 -11.64
N VAL A 80 4.87 4.94 -11.05
CA VAL A 80 4.66 5.42 -9.67
C VAL A 80 4.90 6.92 -9.54
N TRP A 81 4.15 7.54 -8.65
CA TRP A 81 4.50 8.83 -8.05
C TRP A 81 5.61 8.61 -7.00
N ILE A 82 6.59 9.51 -6.95
CA ILE A 82 7.75 9.46 -6.06
C ILE A 82 7.76 10.71 -5.18
N TYR A 83 7.71 10.53 -3.87
CA TYR A 83 7.79 11.61 -2.90
C TYR A 83 9.21 12.17 -2.82
N CYS A 84 9.36 13.48 -3.06
CA CYS A 84 10.63 14.19 -3.05
C CYS A 84 10.63 15.26 -1.93
N SER A 85 11.40 15.02 -0.87
CA SER A 85 11.50 15.93 0.28
C SER A 85 12.40 17.14 0.02
N SER A 86 13.19 17.17 -1.06
CA SER A 86 14.07 18.30 -1.34
C SER A 86 13.27 19.51 -1.83
N GLN A 87 13.33 20.59 -1.05
CA GLN A 87 12.70 21.86 -1.37
C GLN A 87 13.29 22.42 -2.68
N MET A 88 12.43 22.74 -3.65
CA MET A 88 12.85 23.49 -4.84
C MET A 88 13.06 24.94 -4.43
N LYS A 89 14.28 25.47 -4.64
CA LYS A 89 14.58 26.89 -4.38
C LYS A 89 13.65 27.78 -5.20
N GLY A 90 13.08 28.80 -4.55
CA GLY A 90 12.32 29.88 -5.21
C GLY A 90 10.81 29.69 -5.32
N VAL A 91 10.20 28.73 -4.61
CA VAL A 91 8.75 28.51 -4.67
C VAL A 91 8.16 28.27 -3.30
N SER A 92 7.01 28.89 -3.02
CA SER A 92 6.29 28.77 -1.75
C SER A 92 6.03 27.29 -1.40
N PRO A 93 6.58 26.79 -0.28
CA PRO A 93 6.45 25.38 0.12
C PRO A 93 5.00 24.91 0.28
N LYS A 94 4.06 25.83 0.52
CA LYS A 94 2.64 25.55 0.77
C LYS A 94 1.82 25.31 -0.50
N LEU A 95 2.31 25.68 -1.68
CA LEU A 95 1.55 25.64 -2.94
C LEU A 95 2.05 24.57 -3.92
N ARG A 96 2.87 23.61 -3.47
CA ARG A 96 3.39 22.55 -4.34
C ARG A 96 3.19 21.15 -3.78
N SER A 97 2.92 20.23 -4.71
CA SER A 97 2.96 18.80 -4.47
C SER A 97 4.41 18.32 -4.37
N HIS A 98 4.72 17.60 -3.31
CA HIS A 98 6.01 16.94 -3.11
C HIS A 98 6.17 15.67 -3.96
N TRP A 99 5.10 15.23 -4.63
CA TRP A 99 5.08 14.05 -5.46
C TRP A 99 5.55 14.37 -6.89
N ARG A 100 6.51 13.60 -7.39
CA ARG A 100 7.04 13.69 -8.76
C ARG A 100 6.73 12.41 -9.51
N GLY A 101 6.29 12.50 -10.76
CA GLY A 101 5.96 11.33 -11.56
C GLY A 101 5.74 11.69 -13.03
N PRO A 102 5.56 10.67 -13.90
CA PRO A 102 5.69 9.25 -13.58
C PRO A 102 7.15 8.80 -13.47
N GLY A 103 7.50 8.16 -12.36
CA GLY A 103 8.68 7.31 -12.24
C GLY A 103 8.34 5.85 -12.60
N LYS A 104 9.34 4.97 -12.60
CA LYS A 104 9.16 3.54 -12.91
C LYS A 104 9.80 2.66 -11.85
N VAL A 105 9.09 1.64 -11.37
CA VAL A 105 9.68 0.60 -10.52
C VAL A 105 10.59 -0.28 -11.38
N LEU A 106 11.86 -0.38 -10.98
CA LEU A 106 12.86 -1.20 -11.67
C LEU A 106 12.99 -2.57 -11.02
N GLN A 107 13.00 -2.60 -9.69
CA GLN A 107 13.19 -3.84 -8.93
C GLN A 107 12.60 -3.70 -7.53
N ARG A 108 11.97 -4.76 -7.03
CA ARG A 108 11.63 -4.92 -5.62
C ARG A 108 12.83 -5.54 -4.90
N LEU A 109 13.47 -4.79 -3.99
CA LEU A 109 14.68 -5.22 -3.27
C LEU A 109 14.35 -5.90 -1.93
N GLY A 110 13.14 -5.67 -1.42
CA GLY A 110 12.62 -6.34 -0.23
C GLY A 110 11.12 -6.09 -0.15
N GLU A 111 10.53 -6.41 1.01
CA GLU A 111 9.09 -6.26 1.19
C GLU A 111 8.64 -4.80 1.03
N VAL A 112 9.39 -3.87 1.61
CA VAL A 112 9.07 -2.42 1.67
C VAL A 112 10.07 -1.54 0.92
N VAL A 113 11.09 -2.11 0.29
CA VAL A 113 12.16 -1.35 -0.36
C VAL A 113 12.18 -1.62 -1.85
N TYR A 114 12.14 -0.55 -2.63
CA TYR A 114 12.04 -0.59 -4.08
C TYR A 114 13.14 0.25 -4.72
N ARG A 115 13.74 -0.27 -5.80
CA ARG A 115 14.57 0.51 -6.71
C ARG A 115 13.69 1.11 -7.79
N VAL A 116 13.71 2.43 -7.93
CA VAL A 116 12.88 3.16 -8.88
C VAL A 116 13.71 4.11 -9.74
N ARG A 117 13.26 4.34 -10.96
CA ARG A 117 13.79 5.36 -11.87
C ARG A 117 13.01 6.65 -11.72
N MET A 118 13.69 7.74 -11.37
CA MET A 118 13.11 9.07 -11.26
C MET A 118 12.65 9.62 -12.62
N PRO A 119 11.60 10.45 -12.66
CA PRO A 119 11.24 11.19 -13.88
C PRO A 119 12.35 12.17 -14.31
N GLY A 120 12.47 12.42 -15.62
CA GLY A 120 13.45 13.35 -16.19
C GLY A 120 14.80 12.68 -16.47
N ARG A 121 15.87 13.11 -15.78
CA ARG A 121 17.26 12.62 -15.97
C ARG A 121 17.47 11.12 -15.70
N GLY A 122 16.42 10.37 -15.33
CA GLY A 122 16.45 8.92 -15.24
C GLY A 122 17.30 8.35 -14.11
N ARG A 123 17.65 9.15 -13.09
CA ARG A 123 18.44 8.67 -11.95
C ARG A 123 17.71 7.55 -11.24
N GLU A 124 18.43 6.48 -10.95
CA GLU A 124 17.92 5.36 -10.16
C GLU A 124 18.14 5.63 -8.66
N VAL A 125 17.11 5.37 -7.87
CA VAL A 125 17.13 5.58 -6.42
C VAL A 125 16.46 4.41 -5.73
N VAL A 126 16.93 4.07 -4.54
CA VAL A 126 16.30 3.10 -3.66
C VAL A 126 15.45 3.85 -2.65
N LEU A 127 14.17 3.52 -2.55
CA LEU A 127 13.21 4.21 -1.70
C LEU A 127 12.36 3.21 -0.91
N HIS A 128 11.95 3.63 0.28
CA HIS A 128 10.91 2.97 1.06
C HIS A 128 9.55 3.10 0.37
N ARG A 129 8.66 2.12 0.58
CA ARG A 129 7.33 2.06 -0.03
C ARG A 129 6.47 3.31 0.22
N ASP A 130 6.56 3.89 1.41
CA ASP A 130 5.79 5.09 1.79
C ASP A 130 6.14 6.32 0.94
N ARG A 131 7.28 6.29 0.24
CA ARG A 131 7.68 7.35 -0.70
C ARG A 131 7.21 7.10 -2.12
N LEU A 132 6.45 6.04 -2.35
CA LEU A 132 5.89 5.68 -3.64
C LEU A 132 4.37 5.74 -3.55
N ALA A 133 3.70 5.96 -4.67
CA ALA A 133 2.27 5.76 -4.80
C ALA A 133 1.96 5.31 -6.23
N PRO A 134 0.92 4.47 -6.45
CA PRO A 134 0.50 4.08 -7.79
C PRO A 134 0.26 5.30 -8.67
N TYR A 135 0.78 5.30 -9.89
CA TYR A 135 0.57 6.43 -10.81
C TYR A 135 -0.82 6.40 -11.43
N GLN A 136 -1.61 7.43 -11.13
CA GLN A 136 -2.90 7.68 -11.76
C GLN A 136 -2.80 8.98 -12.59
N PRO A 137 -3.05 8.95 -13.92
CA PRO A 137 -2.89 10.13 -14.77
C PRO A 137 -3.79 11.32 -14.37
N LEU A 138 -4.95 11.03 -13.80
CA LEU A 138 -5.99 12.02 -13.47
C LEU A 138 -6.00 12.42 -11.99
N ALA A 139 -5.14 11.80 -11.15
CA ALA A 139 -5.13 12.04 -9.72
C ALA A 139 -3.71 12.00 -9.16
N GLN A 140 -3.30 13.10 -8.51
CA GLN A 140 -2.07 13.09 -7.72
C GLN A 140 -2.33 12.37 -6.39
N PRO A 141 -1.31 11.75 -5.77
CA PRO A 141 -1.48 11.17 -4.45
C PRO A 141 -1.74 12.29 -3.46
N HIS A 142 -2.95 12.33 -2.92
CA HIS A 142 -3.26 13.17 -1.79
C HIS A 142 -2.80 12.43 -0.53
N PHE A 143 -2.00 13.10 0.31
CA PHE A 143 -1.72 12.58 1.64
C PHE A 143 -3.03 12.66 2.43
N HIS A 144 -3.67 11.53 2.71
CA HIS A 144 -4.57 11.42 3.85
C HIS A 144 -3.68 11.45 5.09
N ARG A 145 -3.37 12.64 5.58
CA ARG A 145 -2.84 12.82 6.92
C ARG A 145 -4.04 12.62 7.86
N THR A 146 -4.42 11.38 8.12
CA THR A 146 -5.29 11.10 9.26
C THR A 146 -4.46 11.38 10.51
N LEU A 147 -4.98 12.27 11.34
CA LEU A 147 -4.39 12.70 12.62
C LEU A 147 -4.23 11.53 13.57
#